data_AF-A0A940X4M4-F1
#
_entry.id   AF-A0A940X4M4-F1
#
_cell.length_a   1.000
_cell.length_b   1.000
_cell.length_c   1.000
_cell.angle_alpha   90.00
_cell.angle_beta   90.00
_cell.angle_gamma   90.00
#
_symmetry.space_group_name_H-M   'P 1'
#
loop_
_entity.id
_entity.type
_entity.pdbx_description
1 polymer ?
#
loop_
_entity_poly.entity_id
_entity_poly.type
_entity_poly.pdbx_seq_one_letter_code
_entity_poly.pdbx_strand_id
1 'polypeptide(L)'
;MSARAVPFALIASLPMCCAPWIAMAGQAASPAPKTDGSSKVFAALDANRDGNLSQEEFRKGYPGLRQAIALEVRLREQFQSIDADRSGALEAGEYANLALVKQAGQAAPGLPAFDADKDGRLEFDEYVAAVRALFALGQKTRGSAPAAAGEGQERR
;
A
#
# COMPACT_ATOMS: atom_id res chain seq x y z
N MET A 1 58.53 -50.85 -16.36
CA MET A 1 58.44 -52.30 -16.16
C MET A 1 57.30 -52.53 -15.17
N SER A 2 56.07 -52.81 -15.64
CA SER A 2 55.49 -54.16 -15.82
C SER A 2 55.78 -55.07 -14.61
N ALA A 3 54.83 -55.72 -13.94
CA ALA A 3 53.45 -56.03 -14.27
C ALA A 3 52.67 -56.53 -13.03
N ARG A 4 51.33 -56.41 -13.12
CA ARG A 4 50.25 -57.36 -12.78
C ARG A 4 50.48 -58.44 -11.71
N ALA A 5 49.53 -58.57 -10.78
CA ALA A 5 48.56 -59.69 -10.78
C ALA A 5 47.51 -59.54 -9.65
N VAL A 6 46.25 -59.77 -10.00
CA VAL A 6 45.09 -59.97 -9.11
C VAL A 6 44.76 -61.48 -9.15
N PRO A 7 44.23 -62.08 -8.07
CA PRO A 7 42.97 -62.83 -8.22
C PRO A 7 42.01 -62.54 -7.05
N PHE A 8 40.71 -62.23 -7.23
CA PHE A 8 39.58 -62.98 -7.80
C PHE A 8 39.19 -64.24 -7.01
N ALA A 9 38.14 -64.14 -6.17
CA ALA A 9 37.13 -65.17 -5.87
C ALA A 9 36.28 -64.70 -4.64
N LEU A 10 34.99 -64.35 -4.80
CA LEU A 10 33.78 -65.23 -4.68
C LEU A 10 33.38 -65.39 -3.18
N ILE A 11 32.14 -65.22 -2.67
CA ILE A 11 30.77 -65.35 -3.20
C ILE A 11 29.78 -64.66 -2.22
N ALA A 12 28.73 -64.05 -2.79
CA ALA A 12 27.35 -63.81 -2.31
C ALA A 12 26.98 -63.88 -0.81
N SER A 13 26.31 -62.82 -0.34
CA SER A 13 25.01 -62.94 0.33
C SER A 13 24.27 -61.59 0.36
N LEU A 14 23.23 -61.45 -0.46
CA LEU A 14 22.20 -60.41 -0.29
C LEU A 14 20.97 -61.06 0.37
N PRO A 15 20.40 -60.48 1.44
CA PRO A 15 18.97 -60.55 1.67
C PRO A 15 18.32 -59.33 1.02
N MET A 16 17.67 -59.61 -0.10
CA MET A 16 16.70 -58.78 -0.78
C MET A 16 15.46 -58.65 0.13
N CYS A 17 15.33 -57.53 0.83
CA CYS A 17 14.06 -57.09 1.39
C CYS A 17 13.71 -55.69 0.85
N CYS A 18 12.87 -55.73 -0.18
CA CYS A 18 11.73 -54.84 -0.42
C CYS A 18 11.85 -53.35 -0.06
N ALA A 19 11.92 -52.57 -1.15
CA ALA A 19 11.24 -51.31 -1.42
C ALA A 19 11.71 -50.03 -0.68
N PRO A 20 12.15 -49.01 -1.45
CA PRO A 20 12.51 -47.72 -0.90
C PRO A 20 11.23 -46.92 -0.59
N TRP A 21 11.15 -46.37 0.62
CA TRP A 21 10.27 -45.24 0.88
C TRP A 21 11.12 -44.13 1.48
N ILE A 22 11.91 -43.48 0.62
CA ILE A 22 12.37 -42.13 0.92
C ILE A 22 11.10 -41.27 0.85
N ALA A 23 10.48 -41.02 2.00
CA ALA A 23 9.49 -39.97 2.16
C ALA A 23 10.19 -38.60 2.04
N MET A 24 10.60 -38.24 0.83
CA MET A 24 10.97 -36.86 0.49
C MET A 24 9.72 -36.16 -0.05
N ALA A 25 8.82 -35.81 0.85
CA ALA A 25 7.74 -34.86 0.57
C ALA A 25 7.55 -33.90 1.76
N GLY A 26 8.67 -33.39 2.28
CA GLY A 26 8.74 -32.12 2.97
C GLY A 26 9.26 -31.07 2.00
N GLN A 27 8.58 -30.86 0.87
CA GLN A 27 8.84 -29.69 0.04
C GLN A 27 8.25 -28.49 0.77
N ALA A 28 9.01 -27.99 1.75
CA ALA A 28 8.78 -26.67 2.30
C ALA A 28 8.70 -25.72 1.10
N ALA A 29 7.54 -25.08 0.97
CA ALA A 29 7.29 -24.09 -0.05
C ALA A 29 8.48 -23.13 -0.12
N SER A 30 9.11 -23.05 -1.30
CA SER A 30 10.15 -22.08 -1.56
C SER A 30 9.63 -20.70 -1.16
N PRO A 31 10.37 -19.89 -0.38
CA PRO A 31 9.95 -18.53 -0.10
C PRO A 31 9.96 -17.78 -1.44
N ALA A 32 8.76 -17.47 -1.94
CA ALA A 32 8.59 -16.64 -3.11
C ALA A 32 9.34 -15.31 -2.90
N PRO A 33 9.99 -14.76 -3.94
CA PRO A 33 10.73 -13.51 -3.83
C PRO A 33 9.78 -12.41 -3.36
N LYS A 34 10.14 -11.78 -2.23
CA LYS A 34 9.46 -10.62 -1.69
C LYS A 34 9.54 -9.51 -2.72
N THR A 35 8.44 -9.30 -3.42
CA THR A 35 8.22 -8.14 -4.26
C THR A 35 7.57 -7.10 -3.37
N ASP A 36 8.31 -6.04 -3.04
CA ASP A 36 7.95 -5.10 -1.97
C ASP A 36 6.62 -4.36 -2.23
N GLY A 37 6.22 -4.20 -3.49
CA GLY A 37 4.90 -3.65 -3.86
C GLY A 37 3.75 -4.66 -3.77
N SER A 38 3.95 -5.89 -4.25
CA SER A 38 2.95 -6.96 -4.20
C SER A 38 2.66 -7.39 -2.77
N SER A 39 3.67 -7.34 -1.89
CA SER A 39 3.56 -7.79 -0.50
C SER A 39 2.58 -6.97 0.33
N LYS A 40 2.54 -5.63 0.16
CA LYS A 40 1.60 -4.76 0.90
C LYS A 40 0.16 -4.95 0.44
N VAL A 41 -0.04 -5.07 -0.87
CA VAL A 41 -1.37 -5.31 -1.45
C VAL A 41 -1.88 -6.69 -1.06
N PHE A 42 -1.01 -7.70 -1.12
CA PHE A 42 -1.32 -9.05 -0.68
C PHE A 42 -1.68 -9.09 0.81
N ALA A 43 -0.86 -8.48 1.67
CA ALA A 43 -1.12 -8.39 3.11
C ALA A 43 -2.40 -7.61 3.45
N ALA A 44 -2.82 -6.66 2.60
CA ALA A 44 -4.08 -5.93 2.78
C ALA A 44 -5.32 -6.76 2.40
N LEU A 45 -5.15 -7.77 1.54
CA LEU A 45 -6.23 -8.65 1.09
C LEU A 45 -6.30 -9.97 1.87
N ASP A 46 -5.16 -10.47 2.35
CA ASP A 46 -5.01 -11.67 3.19
C ASP A 46 -5.49 -11.37 4.62
N ALA A 47 -6.80 -11.46 4.81
CA ALA A 47 -7.47 -11.05 6.04
C ALA A 47 -7.17 -12.01 7.19
N ASN A 48 -7.04 -13.31 6.90
CA ASN A 48 -6.73 -14.33 7.89
C ASN A 48 -5.21 -14.50 8.14
N ARG A 49 -4.36 -13.87 7.31
CA ARG A 49 -2.89 -13.89 7.40
C ARG A 49 -2.31 -15.29 7.29
N ASP A 50 -2.96 -16.16 6.51
CA ASP A 50 -2.48 -17.52 6.28
C ASP A 50 -1.42 -17.60 5.17
N GLY A 51 -1.10 -16.46 4.54
CA GLY A 51 -0.11 -16.35 3.48
C GLY A 51 -0.65 -16.73 2.11
N ASN A 52 -1.94 -17.04 1.98
CA ASN A 52 -2.64 -17.28 0.74
C ASN A 52 -3.78 -16.27 0.55
N LEU A 53 -4.22 -16.10 -0.69
CA LEU A 53 -5.42 -15.31 -0.99
C LEU A 53 -6.53 -16.24 -1.43
N SER A 54 -7.51 -16.46 -0.55
CA SER A 54 -8.72 -17.18 -0.92
C SER A 54 -9.59 -16.35 -1.87
N GLN A 55 -10.45 -17.03 -2.64
CA GLN A 55 -11.40 -16.37 -3.54
C GLN A 55 -12.33 -15.40 -2.78
N GLU A 56 -12.70 -15.75 -1.56
CA GLU A 56 -13.58 -14.94 -0.72
C GLU A 56 -12.88 -13.66 -0.24
N GLU A 57 -11.64 -13.76 0.22
CA GLU A 57 -10.79 -12.62 0.61
C GLU A 57 -10.57 -11.68 -0.56
N PHE A 58 -10.20 -12.23 -1.72
CA PHE A 58 -10.05 -11.43 -2.93
C PHE A 58 -11.37 -10.71 -3.28
N ARG A 59 -12.49 -11.42 -3.34
CA ARG A 59 -13.78 -10.83 -3.73
C ARG A 59 -14.25 -9.74 -2.75
N LYS A 60 -14.01 -9.91 -1.46
CA LYS A 60 -14.39 -8.92 -0.43
C LYS A 60 -13.44 -7.72 -0.39
N GLY A 61 -12.13 -7.95 -0.50
CA GLY A 61 -11.11 -6.89 -0.37
C GLY A 61 -10.86 -6.10 -1.65
N TYR A 62 -10.97 -6.73 -2.82
CA TYR A 62 -10.61 -6.13 -4.10
C TYR A 62 -11.36 -4.83 -4.45
N PRO A 63 -12.68 -4.70 -4.20
CA PRO A 63 -13.38 -3.43 -4.44
C PRO A 63 -12.83 -2.27 -3.61
N GLY A 64 -12.48 -2.50 -2.34
CA GLY A 64 -11.90 -1.49 -1.46
C GLY A 64 -10.49 -1.12 -1.90
N LEU A 65 -9.67 -2.12 -2.24
CA LEU A 65 -8.34 -1.91 -2.81
C LEU A 65 -8.38 -1.07 -4.09
N ARG A 66 -9.28 -1.38 -5.02
CA ARG A 66 -9.44 -0.63 -6.26
C ARG A 66 -9.77 0.83 -6.00
N GLN A 67 -10.63 1.11 -5.02
CA GLN A 67 -10.97 2.48 -4.62
C GLN A 67 -9.77 3.19 -3.99
N ALA A 68 -9.01 2.51 -3.13
CA ALA A 68 -7.82 3.06 -2.51
C ALA A 68 -6.75 3.43 -3.55
N ILE A 69 -6.47 2.53 -4.51
CA ILE A 69 -5.53 2.80 -5.61
C ILE A 69 -6.03 3.97 -6.45
N ALA A 70 -7.31 3.99 -6.82
CA ALA A 70 -7.87 5.09 -7.61
C ALA A 70 -7.76 6.44 -6.88
N LEU A 71 -7.99 6.45 -5.56
CA LEU A 71 -7.82 7.64 -4.74
C LEU A 71 -6.35 8.07 -4.68
N GLU A 72 -5.42 7.15 -4.48
CA GLU A 72 -3.99 7.45 -4.45
C GLU A 72 -3.52 8.05 -5.78
N VAL A 73 -3.94 7.50 -6.92
CA VAL A 73 -3.64 8.05 -8.25
C VAL A 73 -4.15 9.48 -8.38
N ARG A 74 -5.39 9.75 -7.95
CA ARG A 74 -5.97 11.10 -7.99
C ARG A 74 -5.20 12.08 -7.10
N LEU A 75 -4.82 11.65 -5.89
CA LEU A 75 -4.03 12.48 -4.98
C LEU A 75 -2.64 12.77 -5.56
N ARG A 76 -2.03 11.79 -6.24
CA ARG A 76 -0.73 11.96 -6.90
C ARG A 76 -0.82 12.91 -8.09
N GLU A 77 -1.86 12.80 -8.91
CA GLU A 77 -2.14 13.74 -10.00
C GLU A 77 -2.32 15.17 -9.46
N GLN A 78 -3.07 15.33 -8.37
CA GLN A 78 -3.25 16.63 -7.73
C GLN A 78 -1.93 17.16 -7.19
N PHE A 79 -1.19 16.37 -6.43
CA PHE A 79 0.13 16.73 -5.90
C PHE A 79 1.06 17.26 -7.01
N GLN A 80 1.19 16.50 -8.11
CA GLN A 80 2.00 16.89 -9.27
C GLN A 80 1.50 18.15 -9.99
N SER A 81 0.20 18.46 -9.90
CA SER A 81 -0.35 19.70 -10.48
C SER A 81 -0.04 20.94 -9.65
N ILE A 82 0.27 20.75 -8.37
CA ILE A 82 0.54 21.84 -7.40
C ILE A 82 2.04 22.06 -7.25
N ASP A 83 2.82 20.98 -7.26
CA ASP A 83 4.29 20.93 -7.33
C ASP A 83 4.76 21.47 -8.70
N ALA A 84 4.78 22.79 -8.82
CA ALA A 84 4.99 23.50 -10.07
C ALA A 84 6.44 23.40 -10.53
N ASP A 85 7.37 23.35 -9.57
CA ASP A 85 8.80 23.22 -9.83
C ASP A 85 9.25 21.75 -9.98
N ARG A 86 8.37 20.79 -9.65
CA ARG A 86 8.61 19.35 -9.70
C ARG A 86 9.72 18.91 -8.76
N SER A 87 9.84 19.57 -7.62
CA SER A 87 10.80 19.22 -6.57
C SER A 87 10.43 17.88 -5.90
N GLY A 88 9.19 17.42 -6.03
CA GLY A 88 8.68 16.21 -5.40
C GLY A 88 8.16 16.43 -3.98
N ALA A 89 8.11 17.69 -3.52
CA ALA A 89 7.60 18.11 -2.22
C ALA A 89 6.93 19.48 -2.35
N LEU A 90 5.84 19.73 -1.62
CA LEU A 90 5.15 21.02 -1.69
C LEU A 90 5.75 22.03 -0.72
N GLU A 91 6.20 23.17 -1.23
CA GLU A 91 6.68 24.24 -0.35
C GLU A 91 5.52 25.15 0.11
N ALA A 92 5.79 26.04 1.08
CA ALA A 92 4.77 26.89 1.68
C ALA A 92 3.92 27.70 0.67
N GLY A 93 4.53 28.18 -0.42
CA GLY A 93 3.83 28.91 -1.47
C GLY A 93 2.88 28.02 -2.28
N GLU A 94 3.28 26.78 -2.54
CA GLU A 94 2.50 25.79 -3.28
C GLU A 94 1.37 25.21 -2.41
N TYR A 95 1.66 24.94 -1.14
CA TYR A 95 0.68 24.52 -0.15
C TYR A 95 -0.45 25.54 0.01
N ALA A 96 -0.15 26.84 0.05
CA ALA A 96 -1.15 27.90 0.12
C ALA A 96 -2.07 27.93 -1.12
N ASN A 97 -1.63 27.35 -2.24
CA ASN A 97 -2.43 27.28 -3.45
C ASN A 97 -3.48 26.17 -3.47
N LEU A 98 -3.41 25.23 -2.51
CA LEU A 98 -4.40 24.17 -2.34
C LEU A 98 -5.81 24.74 -2.20
N ALA A 99 -6.73 24.25 -3.04
CA ALA A 99 -8.14 24.64 -2.98
C ALA A 99 -8.75 24.37 -1.58
N LEU A 100 -8.33 23.27 -0.94
CA LEU A 100 -8.77 22.92 0.41
C LEU A 100 -8.27 23.91 1.47
N VAL A 101 -7.03 24.40 1.34
CA VAL A 101 -6.48 25.44 2.23
C VAL A 101 -7.19 26.77 2.01
N LYS A 102 -7.39 27.17 0.74
CA LYS A 102 -8.15 28.37 0.38
C LYS A 102 -9.59 28.33 0.89
N GLN A 103 -10.23 27.16 0.84
CA GLN A 103 -11.59 26.96 1.34
C GLN A 103 -11.67 26.97 2.87
N ALA A 104 -10.66 26.42 3.56
CA ALA A 104 -10.60 26.42 5.01
C ALA A 104 -10.18 27.80 5.58
N GLY A 105 -9.51 28.65 4.79
CA GLY A 105 -9.14 30.01 5.18
C GLY A 105 -8.29 30.02 6.46
N GLN A 106 -8.66 30.86 7.43
CA GLN A 106 -7.95 30.96 8.71
C GLN A 106 -8.03 29.69 9.58
N ALA A 107 -8.96 28.78 9.30
CA ALA A 107 -9.06 27.50 10.00
C ALA A 107 -8.13 26.44 9.41
N ALA A 108 -7.50 26.69 8.25
CA ALA A 108 -6.56 25.77 7.65
C ALA A 108 -5.33 25.62 8.56
N PRO A 109 -4.94 24.39 8.93
CA PRO A 109 -3.65 24.18 9.58
C PRO A 109 -2.54 24.62 8.64
N GLY A 110 -1.48 25.22 9.18
CA GLY A 110 -0.31 25.57 8.39
C GLY A 110 0.47 24.33 7.94
N LEU A 111 1.35 24.51 6.95
CA LEU A 111 2.28 23.47 6.49
C LEU A 111 3.00 22.74 7.65
N PRO A 112 3.52 23.43 8.69
CA PRO A 112 4.22 22.77 9.80
C PRO A 112 3.37 21.81 10.64
N ALA A 113 2.04 21.80 10.46
CA ALA A 113 1.18 20.84 11.14
C ALA A 113 1.27 19.43 10.53
N PHE A 114 1.81 19.32 9.31
CA PHE A 114 1.89 18.08 8.54
C PHE A 114 3.31 17.68 8.18
N ASP A 115 4.24 18.63 8.17
CA ASP A 115 5.68 18.47 8.02
C ASP A 115 6.28 17.77 9.25
N ALA A 116 6.46 16.45 9.15
CA ALA A 116 6.86 15.59 10.25
C ALA A 116 8.38 15.60 10.46
N ASP A 117 9.16 15.72 9.39
CA ASP A 117 10.61 15.75 9.44
C ASP A 117 11.20 17.16 9.58
N LYS A 118 10.35 18.19 9.44
CA LYS A 118 10.62 19.63 9.65
C LYS A 118 11.56 20.21 8.62
N ASP A 119 11.53 19.71 7.39
CA ASP A 119 12.32 20.23 6.28
C ASP A 119 11.70 21.48 5.63
N GLY A 120 10.46 21.84 6.01
CA GLY A 120 9.72 23.00 5.52
C GLY A 120 8.96 22.74 4.21
N ARG A 121 8.87 21.49 3.78
CA ARG A 121 8.18 21.01 2.59
C ARG A 121 7.17 19.94 3.02
N LEU A 122 6.37 19.45 2.07
CA LEU A 122 5.50 18.29 2.30
C LEU A 122 5.73 17.28 1.20
N GLU A 123 6.31 16.13 1.52
CA GLU A 123 6.30 15.00 0.61
C GLU A 123 4.89 14.41 0.46
N PHE A 124 4.76 13.47 -0.46
CA PHE A 124 3.48 12.88 -0.82
C PHE A 124 2.73 12.27 0.38
N ASP A 125 3.41 11.57 1.29
CA ASP A 125 2.76 10.93 2.44
C ASP A 125 2.19 11.98 3.43
N GLU A 126 2.92 13.07 3.64
CA GLU A 126 2.51 14.20 4.49
C GLU A 126 1.39 15.00 3.85
N TYR A 127 1.46 15.20 2.54
CA TYR A 127 0.38 15.78 1.74
C TYR A 127 -0.92 14.99 1.87
N VAL A 128 -0.87 13.65 1.82
CA VAL A 128 -2.06 12.80 2.00
C VAL A 128 -2.68 13.03 3.40
N ALA A 129 -1.84 13.20 4.43
CA ALA A 129 -2.32 13.54 5.78
C ALA A 129 -2.99 14.93 5.80
N ALA A 130 -2.39 15.92 5.15
CA ALA A 130 -2.93 17.28 5.03
C ALA A 130 -4.30 17.29 4.33
N VAL A 131 -4.44 16.59 3.19
CA VAL A 131 -5.70 16.51 2.45
C VAL A 131 -6.80 15.85 3.29
N ARG A 132 -6.48 14.76 4.00
CA ARG A 132 -7.44 14.09 4.90
C ARG A 132 -7.94 15.02 6.00
N ALA A 133 -7.02 15.74 6.66
CA ALA A 133 -7.36 16.65 7.74
C ALA A 133 -8.20 17.84 7.25
N LEU A 134 -7.81 18.47 6.14
CA LEU A 134 -8.52 19.59 5.55
C LEU A 134 -9.91 19.19 5.03
N PHE A 135 -10.05 17.99 4.44
CA PHE A 135 -11.34 17.47 4.02
C PHE A 135 -12.27 17.24 5.22
N ALA A 136 -11.77 16.63 6.30
CA ALA A 136 -12.53 16.43 7.53
C ALA A 136 -12.96 17.77 8.16
N LEU A 137 -12.06 18.77 8.17
CA LEU A 137 -12.37 20.12 8.62
C LEU A 137 -13.48 20.75 7.78
N GLY A 138 -13.41 20.61 6.45
CA GLY A 138 -14.42 21.12 5.52
C GLY A 138 -15.79 20.45 5.66
N GLN A 139 -15.87 19.23 6.19
CA GLN A 139 -17.15 18.59 6.55
C GLN A 139 -17.68 19.12 7.88
N LYS A 140 -16.80 19.30 8.87
CA LYS A 140 -17.17 19.83 10.18
C LYS A 140 -17.74 21.25 10.08
N THR A 141 -17.14 22.11 9.26
CA THR A 141 -17.65 23.48 9.04
C THR A 141 -18.98 23.50 8.30
N ARG A 142 -19.20 22.58 7.34
CA ARG A 142 -20.48 22.44 6.63
C ARG A 142 -21.61 21.88 7.49
N GLY A 143 -21.30 20.95 8.40
CA GLY A 143 -22.27 20.42 9.36
C GLY A 143 -22.62 21.39 10.50
N SER A 144 -21.90 22.50 10.64
CA SER A 144 -22.08 23.49 11.71
C SER A 144 -22.68 24.82 11.22
N ALA A 145 -22.97 24.95 9.92
CA ALA A 145 -23.63 26.14 9.36
C ALA A 145 -25.15 26.06 9.64
N PRO A 146 -25.80 27.11 10.18
CA PRO A 146 -27.25 27.12 10.31
C PRO A 146 -27.86 27.04 8.91
N ALA A 147 -28.85 26.16 8.75
CA ALA A 147 -29.71 26.13 7.57
C ALA A 147 -30.40 27.49 7.43
N ALA A 148 -29.84 28.37 6.61
CA ALA A 148 -30.56 29.52 6.09
C ALA A 148 -31.60 28.98 5.10
N ALA A 149 -32.77 28.61 5.63
CA ALA A 149 -34.03 28.69 4.91
C ALA A 149 -34.09 30.11 4.29
N GLY A 150 -34.28 30.28 2.99
CA GLY A 150 -35.40 29.74 2.24
C GLY A 150 -36.48 30.82 2.19
N GLU A 151 -36.71 31.35 0.98
CA GLU A 151 -37.97 31.96 0.54
C GLU A 151 -38.16 33.47 0.79
N GLY A 152 -37.67 34.26 -0.17
CA GLY A 152 -38.14 35.61 -0.47
C GLY A 152 -38.68 35.67 -1.89
N GLN A 153 -39.75 34.92 -2.18
CA GLN A 153 -40.54 35.07 -3.39
C GLN A 153 -41.93 35.53 -3.00
N GLU A 154 -42.16 36.84 -3.06
CA GLU A 154 -43.51 37.39 -3.19
C GLU A 154 -43.40 38.59 -4.14
N ARG A 155 -43.55 38.29 -5.44
CA ARG A 155 -43.93 39.32 -6.41
C ARG A 155 -45.43 39.54 -6.29
N ARG A 156 -45.84 40.77 -6.03
CA ARG A 156 -47.11 41.32 -6.52
C ARG A 156 -46.81 42.57 -7.33
#